data_AF-A0A7S0BL45-F1
#
_entry.id   AF-A0A7S0BL45-F1
#
_cell.length_a   1.000
_cell.length_b   1.000
_cell.length_c   1.000
_cell.angle_alpha   90.00
_cell.angle_beta   90.00
_cell.angle_gamma   90.00
#
_symmetry.space_group_name_H-M   'P 1'
#
loop_
_entity.id
_entity.type
_entity.pdbx_description
1 polymer ?
#
loop_
_entity_poly.entity_id
_entity_poly.type
_entity_poly.pdbx_seq_one_letter_code
_entity_poly.pdbx_strand_id
1 'polypeptide(L)'
;KIVAITAAMPGGTGLNLFGDKHPSRCFDVGIAEQHAVTFAAGLACEGYKAFCCIYSTFLQRGYDQLVHDVALQKLPVRFILDRAGLVGNDGATHHGTFDLAYMGCIPNM
;
A
#
# COMPACT_ATOMS: atom_id res chain seq x y z
N LYS A 1 5.90 13.02 10.16
CA LYS A 1 5.15 13.84 9.15
C LYS A 1 4.31 12.90 8.28
N ILE A 2 3.08 13.24 7.88
CA ILE A 2 2.22 12.34 7.06
C ILE A 2 2.67 12.39 5.59
N VAL A 3 2.82 11.22 4.98
CA VAL A 3 3.11 11.02 3.54
C VAL A 3 2.23 9.91 2.99
N ALA A 4 1.76 10.08 1.75
CA ALA A 4 0.89 9.13 1.06
C ALA A 4 1.60 8.59 -0.19
N ILE A 5 1.44 7.29 -0.44
CA ILE A 5 2.10 6.58 -1.52
C ILE A 5 1.04 5.77 -2.27
N THR A 6 1.06 5.82 -3.60
CA THR A 6 0.24 4.99 -4.48
C THR A 6 1.10 4.34 -5.56
N ALA A 7 0.61 3.23 -6.12
CA ALA A 7 1.19 2.57 -7.27
C ALA A 7 0.31 2.80 -8.51
N ALA A 8 0.39 3.98 -9.14
CA ALA A 8 -0.40 4.39 -10.31
C ALA A 8 -1.94 4.40 -10.12
N MET A 9 -2.43 4.51 -8.88
CA MET A 9 -3.87 4.49 -8.59
C MET A 9 -4.36 5.72 -7.79
N PRO A 10 -3.96 6.96 -8.13
CA PRO A 10 -4.32 8.13 -7.33
C PRO A 10 -5.84 8.37 -7.29
N GLY A 11 -6.54 8.23 -8.43
CA GLY A 11 -7.99 8.35 -8.46
C GLY A 11 -8.71 7.17 -7.81
N GLY A 12 -8.19 5.96 -8.02
CA GLY A 12 -8.73 4.73 -7.45
C GLY A 12 -8.77 4.75 -5.93
N THR A 13 -7.67 5.19 -5.32
CA THR A 13 -7.46 5.24 -3.86
C THR A 13 -7.89 6.56 -3.21
N GLY A 14 -8.42 7.52 -3.99
CA GLY A 14 -8.77 8.87 -3.52
C GLY A 14 -7.57 9.76 -3.16
N LEU A 15 -6.34 9.31 -3.45
CA LEU A 15 -5.12 10.08 -3.20
C LEU A 15 -4.93 11.25 -4.17
N ASN A 16 -5.65 11.30 -5.28
CA ASN A 16 -5.70 12.50 -6.14
C ASN A 16 -6.03 13.76 -5.32
N LEU A 17 -7.05 13.71 -4.44
CA LEU A 17 -7.44 14.84 -3.60
C LEU A 17 -6.36 15.23 -2.57
N PHE A 18 -5.64 14.24 -2.05
CA PHE A 18 -4.53 14.49 -1.13
C PHE A 18 -3.32 15.07 -1.87
N GLY A 19 -3.00 14.54 -3.05
CA GLY A 19 -1.93 15.03 -3.92
C GLY A 19 -2.15 16.47 -4.37
N ASP A 20 -3.37 16.84 -4.71
CA ASP A 20 -3.71 18.23 -5.09
C ASP A 20 -3.44 19.22 -3.94
N LYS A 21 -3.77 18.84 -2.71
CA LYS A 21 -3.58 19.69 -1.52
C LYS A 21 -2.16 19.63 -0.95
N HIS A 22 -1.47 18.51 -1.12
CA HIS A 22 -0.20 18.20 -0.49
C HIS A 22 0.78 17.53 -1.47
N PRO A 23 1.13 18.19 -2.57
CA PRO A 23 1.90 17.58 -3.67
C PRO A 23 3.28 17.10 -3.22
N SER A 24 3.94 17.81 -2.31
CA SER A 24 5.24 17.42 -1.77
C SER A 24 5.20 16.23 -0.80
N ARG A 25 4.02 15.69 -0.50
CA ARG A 25 3.80 14.59 0.44
C ARG A 25 3.02 13.43 -0.17
N CYS A 26 2.77 13.46 -1.47
CA CYS A 26 2.07 12.42 -2.20
C CYS A 26 3.01 11.88 -3.29
N PHE A 27 3.27 10.58 -3.26
CA PHE A 27 4.20 9.92 -4.18
C PHE A 27 3.44 8.89 -5.00
N ASP A 28 3.52 9.01 -6.32
CA ASP A 28 3.09 7.96 -7.24
C ASP A 28 4.34 7.25 -7.77
N VAL A 29 4.48 5.98 -7.43
CA VAL A 29 5.64 5.17 -7.84
C VAL A 29 5.44 4.46 -9.18
N GLY A 30 4.34 4.73 -9.88
CA GLY A 30 3.93 3.97 -11.07
C GLY A 30 3.41 2.58 -10.70
N ILE A 31 3.32 1.67 -11.68
CA ILE A 31 2.84 0.29 -11.45
C ILE A 31 3.96 -0.56 -10.82
N ALA A 32 4.34 -0.21 -9.59
CA ALA A 32 5.47 -0.79 -8.87
C ALA A 32 5.13 -0.98 -7.38
N GLU A 33 4.22 -1.90 -7.07
CA GLU A 33 3.75 -2.13 -5.69
C GLU A 33 4.87 -2.56 -4.76
N GLN A 34 5.81 -3.37 -5.24
CA GLN A 34 7.01 -3.76 -4.47
C GLN A 34 7.76 -2.52 -4.00
N HIS A 35 8.07 -1.61 -4.94
CA HIS A 35 8.74 -0.37 -4.62
C HIS A 35 7.90 0.51 -3.69
N ALA A 36 6.58 0.58 -3.86
CA ALA A 36 5.70 1.35 -2.97
C ALA A 36 5.82 0.89 -1.51
N VAL A 37 5.84 -0.43 -1.26
CA VAL A 37 5.96 -0.99 0.09
C VAL A 37 7.34 -0.71 0.69
N THR A 38 8.42 -1.01 -0.02
CA THR A 38 9.79 -0.74 0.48
C THR A 38 10.06 0.76 0.63
N PHE A 39 9.51 1.59 -0.24
CA PHE A 39 9.60 3.05 -0.12
C PHE A 39 8.88 3.56 1.13
N ALA A 40 7.70 3.02 1.43
CA ALA A 40 6.99 3.32 2.69
C ALA A 40 7.82 2.89 3.91
N ALA A 41 8.48 1.73 3.85
CA ALA A 41 9.39 1.25 4.88
C ALA A 41 10.54 2.24 5.12
N GLY A 42 11.24 2.66 4.06
CA GLY A 42 12.32 3.64 4.16
C GLY A 42 11.87 4.97 4.77
N LEU A 43 10.70 5.48 4.38
CA LEU A 43 10.12 6.67 4.99
C LEU A 43 9.77 6.48 6.47
N ALA A 44 9.30 5.30 6.86
CA ALA A 44 9.02 4.98 8.26
C ALA A 44 10.29 4.94 9.11
N CYS A 45 11.42 4.43 8.58
CA CYS A 45 12.73 4.49 9.24
C CYS A 45 13.16 5.93 9.55
N GLU A 46 12.86 6.87 8.65
CA GLU A 46 13.15 8.30 8.80
C GLU A 46 12.11 9.08 9.63
N GLY A 47 11.21 8.38 10.34
CA GLY A 47 10.22 8.99 11.23
C GLY A 47 9.01 9.62 10.53
N TYR A 48 8.80 9.31 9.24
CA TYR A 48 7.56 9.67 8.56
C TYR A 48 6.43 8.70 8.93
N LYS A 49 5.20 9.21 8.94
CA LYS A 49 3.98 8.41 9.06
C LYS A 49 3.56 8.07 7.63
N ALA A 50 4.07 6.96 7.11
CA ALA A 50 3.84 6.51 5.75
C ALA A 50 2.50 5.78 5.62
N PHE A 51 1.68 6.23 4.67
CA PHE A 51 0.44 5.58 4.26
C PHE A 51 0.61 5.03 2.85
N CYS A 52 0.66 3.71 2.75
CA CYS A 52 0.75 2.98 1.49
C CYS A 52 -0.67 2.61 1.05
N CYS A 53 -1.21 3.35 0.07
CA CYS A 53 -2.57 3.17 -0.44
C CYS A 53 -2.54 2.37 -1.74
N ILE A 54 -2.97 1.12 -1.66
CA ILE A 54 -2.87 0.12 -2.75
C ILE A 54 -4.15 -0.72 -2.72
N TYR A 55 -4.58 -1.26 -3.85
CA TYR A 55 -5.69 -2.20 -3.85
C TYR A 55 -5.28 -3.53 -3.22
N SER A 56 -6.18 -4.19 -2.49
CA SER A 56 -5.94 -5.51 -1.88
C SER A 56 -5.34 -6.50 -2.90
N THR A 57 -5.93 -6.58 -4.10
CA THR A 57 -5.45 -7.49 -5.15
C THR A 57 -4.03 -7.18 -5.64
N PHE A 58 -3.61 -5.91 -5.63
CA PHE A 58 -2.29 -5.53 -6.14
C PHE A 58 -1.20 -5.58 -5.07
N LEU A 59 -1.56 -5.46 -3.78
CA LEU A 59 -0.62 -5.69 -2.69
C LEU A 59 -0.04 -7.13 -2.71
N GLN A 60 -0.72 -8.09 -3.34
CA GLN A 60 -0.16 -9.42 -3.62
C GLN A 60 1.23 -9.35 -4.28
N ARG A 61 1.49 -8.37 -5.16
CA ARG A 61 2.81 -8.17 -5.77
C ARG A 61 3.89 -7.70 -4.79
N GLY A 62 3.49 -7.01 -3.73
CA GLY A 62 4.36 -6.45 -2.68
C GLY A 62 4.47 -7.34 -1.43
N TYR A 63 4.05 -8.60 -1.50
CA TYR A 63 3.96 -9.49 -0.34
C TYR A 63 5.30 -9.70 0.37
N ASP A 64 6.36 -9.95 -0.40
CA ASP A 64 7.71 -10.14 0.12
C ASP A 64 8.21 -8.89 0.86
N GLN A 65 7.97 -7.70 0.30
CA GLN A 65 8.34 -6.42 0.90
C GLN A 65 7.55 -6.16 2.18
N LEU A 66 6.28 -6.56 2.23
CA LEU A 66 5.47 -6.45 3.44
C LEU A 66 6.03 -7.33 4.56
N VAL A 67 6.46 -8.55 4.24
CA VAL A 67 7.08 -9.48 5.20
C VAL A 67 8.47 -8.98 5.63
N HIS A 68 9.38 -8.79 4.68
CA HIS A 68 10.80 -8.60 4.93
C HIS A 68 11.17 -7.14 5.22
N ASP A 69 10.60 -6.19 4.48
CA ASP A 69 10.99 -4.78 4.62
C ASP A 69 10.19 -4.06 5.69
N VAL A 70 8.95 -4.49 5.96
CA VAL A 70 8.06 -3.82 6.94
C VAL A 70 7.90 -4.62 8.24
N ALA A 71 7.30 -5.80 8.17
CA ALA A 71 6.87 -6.54 9.36
C ALA A 71 8.03 -7.03 10.22
N LEU A 72 9.08 -7.58 9.59
CA LEU A 72 10.28 -8.06 10.29
C LEU A 72 10.99 -6.93 11.07
N GLN A 73 11.01 -5.72 10.49
CA GLN A 73 11.60 -4.52 11.09
C GLN A 73 10.65 -3.80 12.06
N LYS A 74 9.39 -4.27 12.19
CA LYS A 74 8.34 -3.67 13.02
C LYS A 74 8.09 -2.20 12.68
N LEU A 75 8.18 -1.85 11.40
CA LEU A 75 8.04 -0.46 10.97
C LEU A 75 6.57 0.00 10.99
N PRO A 76 6.28 1.23 11.45
CA PRO A 76 4.92 1.74 11.58
C PRO A 76 4.34 2.24 10.25
N VAL A 77 4.39 1.41 9.20
CA VAL A 77 3.74 1.66 7.90
C VAL A 77 2.25 1.37 8.02
N ARG A 78 1.41 2.27 7.48
CA ARG A 78 -0.04 2.06 7.42
C ARG A 78 -0.44 1.64 6.02
N PHE A 79 -0.98 0.43 5.88
CA PHE A 79 -1.55 -0.04 4.64
C PHE A 79 -3.03 0.36 4.57
N ILE A 80 -3.41 1.06 3.51
CA ILE A 80 -4.79 1.39 3.19
C ILE A 80 -5.19 0.54 2.00
N LEU A 81 -5.89 -0.57 2.28
CA LEU A 81 -6.28 -1.55 1.27
C LEU A 81 -7.65 -1.21 0.70
N ASP A 82 -7.64 -0.60 -0.47
CA ASP A 82 -8.86 -0.36 -1.23
C ASP A 82 -9.24 -1.62 -2.04
N ARG A 83 -10.47 -1.71 -2.54
CA ARG A 83 -10.93 -2.84 -3.37
C ARG A 83 -10.75 -4.22 -2.69
N ALA A 84 -10.88 -4.27 -1.37
CA ALA A 84 -10.92 -5.52 -0.61
C ALA A 84 -12.23 -6.28 -0.88
N GLY A 85 -12.16 -7.60 -0.97
CA GLY A 85 -13.28 -8.47 -1.31
C GLY A 85 -13.58 -8.57 -2.81
N LEU A 86 -14.84 -8.88 -3.14
CA LEU A 86 -15.31 -8.99 -4.51
C LEU A 86 -15.56 -7.61 -5.11
N VAL A 87 -14.94 -7.33 -6.26
CA VAL A 87 -15.01 -6.02 -6.94
C VAL A 87 -15.92 -6.01 -8.18
N GLY A 88 -16.65 -7.10 -8.43
CA GLY A 88 -17.63 -7.20 -9.52
C GLY A 88 -16.98 -7.42 -10.90
N ASN A 89 -17.21 -6.49 -11.82
CA ASN A 89 -16.99 -6.69 -13.26
C ASN A 89 -15.51 -6.89 -13.67
N ASP A 90 -14.56 -6.42 -12.87
CA ASP A 90 -13.13 -6.64 -13.13
C ASP A 90 -12.72 -8.11 -12.97
N GLY A 91 -13.59 -8.91 -12.34
CA GLY A 91 -13.48 -10.37 -12.28
C GLY A 91 -12.36 -10.88 -11.36
N ALA A 92 -12.07 -12.17 -11.50
CA ALA A 92 -11.18 -12.91 -10.61
C ALA A 92 -9.76 -12.35 -10.53
N THR A 93 -9.29 -11.63 -11.55
CA THR A 93 -7.96 -11.01 -11.57
C THR A 93 -7.84 -9.78 -10.65
N HIS A 94 -8.97 -9.20 -10.22
CA HIS A 94 -9.01 -7.99 -9.39
C HIS A 94 -9.69 -8.19 -8.03
N HIS A 95 -10.25 -9.36 -7.77
CA HIS A 95 -10.85 -9.66 -6.47
C HIS A 95 -9.76 -9.68 -5.39
N GLY A 96 -9.83 -8.69 -4.49
CA GLY A 96 -8.97 -8.57 -3.32
C GLY A 96 -9.43 -9.50 -2.19
N THR A 97 -9.52 -10.80 -2.44
CA THR A 97 -10.13 -11.77 -1.50
C THR A 97 -9.12 -12.47 -0.59
N PHE A 98 -7.84 -12.15 -0.71
CA PHE A 98 -6.75 -12.88 -0.05
C PHE A 98 -6.01 -12.08 1.02
N ASP A 99 -6.24 -10.77 1.15
CA ASP A 99 -5.47 -9.90 2.07
C ASP A 99 -5.57 -10.33 3.52
N LEU A 100 -6.76 -10.69 4.02
CA LEU A 100 -6.91 -11.22 5.36
C LEU A 100 -6.09 -12.50 5.60
N ALA A 101 -6.00 -13.36 4.59
CA ALA A 101 -5.27 -14.63 4.71
C ALA A 101 -3.75 -14.41 4.68
N TYR A 102 -3.25 -13.65 3.71
CA TYR A 102 -1.81 -13.46 3.57
C TYR A 102 -1.25 -12.45 4.59
N MET A 103 -2.01 -11.44 5.02
CA MET A 103 -1.55 -10.53 6.09
C MET A 103 -1.72 -11.15 7.47
N GLY A 104 -2.81 -11.91 7.69
CA GLY A 104 -3.11 -12.50 8.99
C GLY A 104 -2.11 -13.56 9.46
N CYS A 105 -1.27 -14.10 8.56
CA CYS A 105 -0.20 -15.02 8.94
C CYS A 105 1.15 -14.33 9.24
N ILE A 106 1.23 -13.01 9.08
CA ILE A 106 2.47 -12.24 9.25
C ILE A 106 2.49 -11.63 10.66
N PRO A 107 3.56 -11.84 11.46
CA PRO A 107 3.68 -11.23 12.77
C PRO A 107 3.65 -9.69 12.72
N ASN A 108 2.90 -9.07 13.62
CA ASN A 108 2.77 -7.61 13.80
C ASN A 108 2.01 -6.86 12.68
N MET A 109 1.21 -7.55 11.88
CA MET A 109 0.34 -6.96 10.86
C MET A 109 -1.14 -6.97 11.24
#